data_AF-A0A7S3GQY1-F1
#
_entry.id   AF-A0A7S3GQY1-F1
#
_cell.length_a   1.000
_cell.length_b   1.000
_cell.length_c   1.000
_cell.angle_alpha   90.00
_cell.angle_beta   90.00
_cell.angle_gamma   90.00
#
_symmetry.space_group_name_H-M   'P 1'
#
loop_
_entity.id
_entity.type
_entity.pdbx_description
1 polymer ?
#
loop_
_entity_poly.entity_id
_entity_poly.type
_entity_poly.pdbx_seq_one_letter_code
_entity_poly.pdbx_strand_id
1 'polypeptide(L)'
;SGPSNSSYVQAAVDVILKIHKKDEEGHILVFLTGQDEIERACTLLRAAMKDESSPDRELIVLPLYAALTSEQQSKVFKHPKHLLPRGASETMPDGSKRLLRKCVIATNIAETSITVPQVRFVVDAGYVKQKAYDPNRGMESLVVVPSSKIASLQRAGRAGRTGPGQCYRLYTSECFDHMMEETVPEIQRINLANTVLYLKALGIHDILGFDFLDPPSVDQIMEALSQLHTLRAIDHTGYITSLGRQMSSFPLEPNLARMLIQASEVNCLEEVTTICAMLSAESIWITPPPPAREARFGNKSTPAGPPAESRLQMNFKSYGNNYPSGGANGGRNGSFGGGNGGFNGSQ
;
A
#
# COMPACT_ATOMS: atom_id res chain seq x y z
N SER A 1 -4.83 -19.24 16.11
CA SER A 1 -5.87 -19.12 15.07
C SER A 1 -6.28 -17.67 15.00
N GLY A 2 -5.80 -16.93 13.99
CA GLY A 2 -6.25 -15.54 13.80
C GLY A 2 -7.76 -15.51 13.56
N PRO A 3 -8.48 -14.44 13.96
CA PRO A 3 -9.89 -14.32 13.64
C PRO A 3 -10.06 -14.41 12.13
N SER A 4 -11.11 -15.09 11.66
CA SER A 4 -11.41 -15.14 10.23
C SER A 4 -11.52 -13.70 9.71
N ASN A 5 -10.75 -13.36 8.67
CA ASN A 5 -10.66 -12.01 8.08
C ASN A 5 -12.03 -11.38 7.71
N SER A 6 -13.09 -12.18 7.69
CA SER A 6 -14.46 -11.72 7.44
C SER A 6 -15.14 -11.08 8.67
N SER A 7 -14.74 -11.45 9.90
CA SER A 7 -15.51 -11.11 11.11
C SER A 7 -15.30 -9.66 11.56
N TYR A 8 -14.06 -9.17 11.60
CA TYR A 8 -13.80 -7.80 12.06
C TYR A 8 -14.07 -6.74 10.99
N VAL A 9 -13.94 -7.10 9.71
CA VAL A 9 -14.33 -6.21 8.60
C VAL A 9 -15.82 -5.92 8.66
N GLN A 10 -16.66 -6.96 8.86
CA GLN A 10 -18.09 -6.77 9.04
C GLN A 10 -18.41 -5.95 10.31
N ALA A 11 -17.76 -6.26 11.43
CA ALA A 11 -17.94 -5.49 12.66
C ALA A 11 -17.59 -4.00 12.48
N ALA A 12 -16.53 -3.70 11.72
CA ALA A 12 -16.16 -2.33 11.38
C ALA A 12 -17.27 -1.65 10.57
N VAL A 13 -17.81 -2.32 9.54
CA VAL A 13 -18.94 -1.82 8.73
C VAL A 13 -20.15 -1.52 9.61
N ASP A 14 -20.52 -2.43 10.49
CA ASP A 14 -21.69 -2.27 11.38
C ASP A 14 -21.51 -1.08 12.33
N VAL A 15 -20.31 -0.89 12.89
CA VAL A 15 -19.98 0.25 13.74
C VAL A 15 -20.02 1.56 12.94
N ILE A 16 -19.50 1.58 11.72
CA ILE A 16 -19.55 2.76 10.85
C ILE A 16 -21.00 3.17 10.56
N LEU A 17 -21.87 2.21 10.23
CA LEU A 17 -23.29 2.47 9.98
C LEU A 17 -23.99 2.99 11.26
N LYS A 18 -23.70 2.40 12.42
CA LYS A 18 -24.20 2.88 13.72
C LYS A 18 -23.77 4.32 14.00
N ILE A 19 -22.49 4.64 13.74
CA ILE A 19 -21.97 6.00 13.91
C ILE A 19 -22.64 6.95 12.91
N HIS A 20 -22.85 6.56 11.65
CA HIS A 20 -23.51 7.39 10.63
C HIS A 20 -24.97 7.70 10.94
N LYS A 21 -25.67 6.81 11.67
CA LYS A 21 -27.04 7.05 12.16
C LYS A 21 -27.12 8.09 13.29
N LYS A 22 -26.00 8.44 13.95
CA LYS A 22 -25.96 9.51 14.97
C LYS A 22 -25.94 10.89 14.31
N ASP A 23 -26.66 11.84 14.91
CA ASP A 23 -26.77 13.24 14.44
C ASP A 23 -25.55 14.12 14.80
N GLU A 24 -24.48 13.53 15.36
CA GLU A 24 -23.24 14.24 15.68
C GLU A 24 -22.41 14.54 14.42
N GLU A 25 -21.92 15.78 14.25
CA GLU A 25 -21.00 16.09 13.15
C GLU A 25 -19.60 15.49 13.37
N GLY A 26 -18.93 15.17 12.26
CA GLY A 26 -17.54 14.69 12.25
C GLY A 26 -17.32 13.51 11.30
N HIS A 27 -16.10 13.38 10.80
CA HIS A 27 -15.70 12.31 9.90
C HIS A 27 -15.24 11.06 10.64
N ILE A 28 -15.29 9.92 9.95
CA ILE A 28 -14.91 8.61 10.46
C ILE A 28 -13.57 8.21 9.84
N LEU A 29 -12.63 7.80 10.68
CA LEU A 29 -11.37 7.18 10.28
C LEU A 29 -11.35 5.73 10.77
N VAL A 30 -11.15 4.78 9.87
CA VAL A 30 -11.19 3.35 10.15
C VAL A 30 -9.81 2.76 9.88
N PHE A 31 -9.28 1.97 10.82
CA PHE A 31 -8.01 1.27 10.65
C PHE A 31 -8.24 -0.20 10.31
N LEU A 32 -7.85 -0.61 9.10
CA LEU A 32 -7.82 -1.99 8.61
C LEU A 32 -6.41 -2.34 8.11
N THR A 33 -6.13 -3.61 7.79
CA THR A 33 -4.75 -4.08 7.65
C THR A 33 -4.19 -3.97 6.23
N GLY A 34 -5.03 -3.92 5.21
CA GLY A 34 -4.56 -3.87 3.82
C GLY A 34 -5.64 -3.66 2.78
N GLN A 35 -5.22 -3.56 1.52
CA GLN A 35 -6.05 -3.23 0.36
C GLN A 35 -7.31 -4.12 0.26
N ASP A 36 -7.17 -5.43 0.31
CA ASP A 36 -8.31 -6.34 0.11
C ASP A 36 -9.41 -6.15 1.16
N GLU A 37 -9.03 -5.90 2.42
CA GLU A 37 -9.98 -5.61 3.50
C GLU A 37 -10.66 -4.27 3.32
N ILE A 38 -9.87 -3.26 2.93
CA ILE A 38 -10.36 -1.90 2.70
C ILE A 38 -11.37 -1.88 1.55
N GLU A 39 -11.05 -2.50 0.42
CA GLU A 39 -11.95 -2.53 -0.74
C GLU A 39 -13.22 -3.35 -0.46
N ARG A 40 -13.11 -4.45 0.30
CA ARG A 40 -14.29 -5.20 0.78
C ARG A 40 -15.18 -4.33 1.68
N ALA A 41 -14.59 -3.67 2.69
CA ALA A 41 -15.34 -2.77 3.57
C ALA A 41 -16.02 -1.64 2.79
N CYS A 42 -15.31 -1.04 1.81
CA CYS A 42 -15.86 -0.02 0.94
C CYS A 42 -17.07 -0.52 0.14
N THR A 43 -16.97 -1.74 -0.40
CA THR A 43 -18.05 -2.36 -1.18
C THR A 43 -19.27 -2.65 -0.31
N LEU A 44 -19.06 -3.23 0.88
CA LEU A 44 -20.14 -3.52 1.83
C LEU A 44 -20.86 -2.25 2.30
N LEU A 45 -20.12 -1.18 2.62
CA LEU A 45 -20.71 0.10 3.01
C LEU A 45 -21.51 0.73 1.87
N ARG A 46 -20.97 0.75 0.65
CA ARG A 46 -21.69 1.31 -0.51
C ARG A 46 -22.96 0.52 -0.83
N ALA A 47 -22.97 -0.80 -0.60
CA ALA A 47 -24.17 -1.63 -0.74
C ALA A 47 -25.20 -1.29 0.34
N ALA A 48 -24.80 -1.28 1.61
CA ALA A 48 -25.68 -0.96 2.74
C ALA A 48 -26.30 0.45 2.62
N MET A 49 -25.53 1.44 2.13
CA MET A 49 -26.03 2.80 1.91
C MET A 49 -27.09 2.91 0.80
N LYS A 50 -27.12 1.97 -0.16
CA LYS A 50 -28.19 1.94 -1.19
C LYS A 50 -29.50 1.46 -0.60
N ASP A 51 -29.43 0.47 0.29
CA ASP A 51 -30.61 -0.13 0.92
C ASP A 51 -31.19 0.76 2.03
N GLU A 52 -30.33 1.47 2.77
CA GLU A 52 -30.70 2.40 3.86
C GLU A 52 -30.60 3.89 3.46
N SER A 53 -30.91 4.22 2.19
CA SER A 53 -30.79 5.59 1.69
C SER A 53 -31.60 6.58 2.53
N SER A 54 -30.88 7.42 3.27
CA SER A 54 -31.45 8.46 4.14
C SER A 54 -31.26 9.81 3.44
N PRO A 55 -32.34 10.54 3.13
CA PRO A 55 -32.24 11.75 2.32
C PRO A 55 -31.46 12.87 3.05
N ASP A 56 -31.53 12.92 4.37
CA ASP A 56 -30.93 13.93 5.25
C ASP A 56 -29.40 13.79 5.45
N ARG A 57 -28.79 12.66 5.04
CA ARG A 57 -27.37 12.37 5.29
C ARG A 57 -26.69 11.63 4.15
N GLU A 58 -25.41 11.89 3.92
CA GLU A 58 -24.59 11.23 2.89
C GLU A 58 -23.27 10.74 3.49
N LEU A 59 -22.91 9.49 3.19
CA LEU A 59 -21.64 8.88 3.59
C LEU A 59 -20.71 8.74 2.38
N ILE A 60 -19.62 9.50 2.36
CA ILE A 60 -18.61 9.45 1.32
C ILE A 60 -17.50 8.48 1.73
N VAL A 61 -17.47 7.31 1.11
CA VAL A 61 -16.54 6.21 1.45
C VAL A 61 -15.26 6.29 0.61
N LEU A 62 -14.11 6.46 1.29
CA LEU A 62 -12.80 6.69 0.68
C LEU A 62 -11.76 5.67 1.18
N PRO A 63 -11.16 4.86 0.29
CA PRO A 63 -10.03 4.00 0.66
C PRO A 63 -8.74 4.81 0.80
N LEU A 64 -7.82 4.37 1.67
CA LEU A 64 -6.49 4.96 1.83
C LEU A 64 -5.42 3.89 2.15
N TYR A 65 -4.62 3.50 1.16
CA TYR A 65 -3.51 2.57 1.29
C TYR A 65 -2.38 2.91 0.32
N ALA A 66 -1.18 2.35 0.53
CA ALA A 66 0.05 2.75 -0.14
C ALA A 66 0.00 2.66 -1.68
N ALA A 67 -0.64 1.63 -2.23
CA ALA A 67 -0.73 1.41 -3.68
C ALA A 67 -1.67 2.37 -4.45
N LEU A 68 -2.40 3.26 -3.76
CA LEU A 68 -3.25 4.26 -4.42
C LEU A 68 -2.42 5.34 -5.12
N THR A 69 -2.90 5.83 -6.27
CA THR A 69 -2.27 6.96 -6.96
C THR A 69 -2.37 8.25 -6.14
N SER A 70 -1.45 9.20 -6.35
CA SER A 70 -1.47 10.49 -5.64
C SER A 70 -2.80 11.24 -5.81
N GLU A 71 -3.43 11.14 -6.98
CA GLU A 71 -4.75 11.72 -7.22
C GLU A 71 -5.83 11.07 -6.34
N GLN A 72 -5.82 9.74 -6.22
CA GLN A 72 -6.76 9.00 -5.36
C GLN A 72 -6.54 9.33 -3.88
N GLN A 73 -5.30 9.36 -3.41
CA GLN A 73 -4.96 9.74 -2.04
C GLN A 73 -5.40 11.17 -1.74
N SER A 74 -5.25 12.10 -2.69
CA SER A 74 -5.66 13.51 -2.50
C SER A 74 -7.14 13.69 -2.16
N LYS A 75 -8.01 12.73 -2.54
CA LYS A 75 -9.45 12.81 -2.31
C LYS A 75 -9.79 12.87 -0.82
N VAL A 76 -8.99 12.29 0.07
CA VAL A 76 -9.26 12.31 1.52
C VAL A 76 -9.18 13.72 2.11
N PHE A 77 -8.41 14.62 1.48
CA PHE A 77 -8.25 16.01 1.92
C PHE A 77 -9.30 16.96 1.31
N LYS A 78 -9.97 16.55 0.23
CA LYS A 78 -11.00 17.40 -0.40
C LYS A 78 -12.18 17.60 0.55
N HIS A 79 -12.81 18.75 0.43
CA HIS A 79 -14.05 19.06 1.16
C HIS A 79 -15.17 18.08 0.70
N PRO A 80 -16.01 17.57 1.60
CA PRO A 80 -17.08 16.61 1.28
C PRO A 80 -17.95 17.02 0.09
N LYS A 81 -18.33 18.31 0.00
CA LYS A 81 -19.11 18.88 -1.11
C LYS A 81 -18.54 18.61 -2.51
N HIS A 82 -17.21 18.52 -2.65
CA HIS A 82 -16.54 18.28 -3.93
C HIS A 82 -16.44 16.79 -4.30
N LEU A 83 -16.87 15.92 -3.39
CA LEU A 83 -16.84 14.46 -3.54
C LEU A 83 -18.25 13.88 -3.69
N LEU A 84 -19.27 14.72 -3.70
CA LEU A 84 -20.66 14.30 -3.85
C LEU A 84 -20.89 13.62 -5.22
N PRO A 85 -21.72 12.57 -5.26
CA PRO A 85 -22.17 11.99 -6.53
C PRO A 85 -22.85 13.03 -7.42
N ARG A 86 -22.79 12.84 -8.74
CA ARG A 86 -23.49 13.72 -9.69
C ARG A 86 -24.99 13.71 -9.40
N GLY A 87 -25.57 14.89 -9.19
CA GLY A 87 -26.99 15.07 -8.85
C GLY A 87 -27.28 15.16 -7.35
N ALA A 88 -26.30 14.91 -6.47
CA ALA A 88 -26.45 15.15 -5.05
C ALA A 88 -26.06 16.61 -4.70
N SER A 89 -26.91 17.25 -3.89
CA SER A 89 -26.69 18.61 -3.37
C SER A 89 -26.37 18.56 -1.87
N GLU A 90 -25.60 19.53 -1.40
CA GLU A 90 -25.34 19.77 0.03
C GLU A 90 -26.58 20.37 0.73
N THR A 91 -27.54 20.86 -0.05
CA THR A 91 -28.82 21.41 0.44
C THR A 91 -29.97 20.56 -0.05
N MET A 92 -30.86 20.21 0.87
CA MET A 92 -32.09 19.48 0.61
C MET A 92 -33.14 20.36 -0.09
N PRO A 93 -34.18 19.78 -0.73
CA PRO A 93 -35.23 20.56 -1.41
C PRO A 93 -35.99 21.54 -0.51
N ASP A 94 -36.03 21.28 0.79
CA ASP A 94 -36.66 22.12 1.81
C ASP A 94 -35.74 23.24 2.33
N GLY A 95 -34.52 23.36 1.79
CA GLY A 95 -33.52 24.36 2.21
C GLY A 95 -32.67 23.93 3.41
N SER A 96 -32.93 22.77 4.02
CA SER A 96 -32.11 22.24 5.12
C SER A 96 -30.76 21.72 4.61
N LYS A 97 -29.73 21.72 5.46
CA LYS A 97 -28.40 21.21 5.11
C LYS A 97 -28.35 19.70 5.28
N ARG A 98 -27.82 19.00 4.28
CA ARG A 98 -27.56 17.57 4.34
C ARG A 98 -26.30 17.29 5.16
N LEU A 99 -26.36 16.31 6.06
CA LEU A 99 -25.19 15.91 6.84
C LEU A 99 -24.20 15.14 5.96
N LEU A 100 -23.09 15.79 5.57
CA LEU A 100 -22.04 15.18 4.75
C LEU A 100 -20.94 14.60 5.63
N ARG A 101 -20.73 13.29 5.55
CA ARG A 101 -19.71 12.60 6.34
C ARG A 101 -18.72 11.85 5.46
N LYS A 102 -17.42 12.11 5.64
CA LYS A 102 -16.37 11.26 5.07
C LYS A 102 -16.13 10.05 5.97
N CYS A 103 -16.02 8.88 5.36
CA CYS A 103 -15.53 7.66 5.98
C CYS A 103 -14.25 7.24 5.26
N VAL A 104 -13.11 7.52 5.89
CA VAL A 104 -11.79 7.14 5.37
C VAL A 104 -11.41 5.79 5.97
N ILE A 105 -11.22 4.78 5.13
CA ILE A 105 -10.81 3.44 5.54
C ILE A 105 -9.35 3.26 5.15
N ALA A 106 -8.47 3.20 6.14
CA ALA A 106 -7.04 3.34 5.96
C ALA A 106 -6.24 2.20 6.59
N THR A 107 -5.02 2.01 6.08
CA THR A 107 -3.97 1.29 6.81
C THR A 107 -3.32 2.19 7.87
N ASN A 108 -2.24 1.71 8.49
CA ASN A 108 -1.40 2.50 9.40
C ASN A 108 -0.78 3.76 8.76
N ILE A 109 -0.93 4.00 7.46
CA ILE A 109 -0.55 5.28 6.82
C ILE A 109 -1.26 6.50 7.46
N ALA A 110 -2.47 6.31 7.98
CA ALA A 110 -3.22 7.36 8.69
C ALA A 110 -2.84 7.48 10.17
N GLU A 111 -2.02 6.57 10.70
CA GLU A 111 -1.62 6.52 12.11
C GLU A 111 -0.61 7.60 12.46
N THR A 112 0.33 7.89 11.55
CA THR A 112 1.40 8.88 11.72
C THR A 112 1.41 9.89 10.57
N SER A 113 1.53 9.40 9.34
CA SER A 113 1.90 10.17 8.14
C SER A 113 0.82 11.09 7.58
N ILE A 114 -0.46 10.84 7.83
CA ILE A 114 -1.56 11.60 7.22
C ILE A 114 -2.54 12.14 8.27
N THR A 115 -2.93 13.40 8.12
CA THR A 115 -3.98 14.03 8.95
C THR A 115 -5.22 14.28 8.11
N VAL A 116 -6.25 13.46 8.30
CA VAL A 116 -7.57 13.71 7.70
C VAL A 116 -8.26 14.80 8.53
N PRO A 117 -8.70 15.91 7.92
CA PRO A 117 -9.34 17.00 8.67
C PRO A 117 -10.69 16.56 9.25
N GLN A 118 -11.09 17.14 10.38
CA GLN A 118 -12.42 16.98 10.99
C GLN A 118 -12.82 15.53 11.35
N VAL A 119 -11.84 14.65 11.58
CA VAL A 119 -12.12 13.32 12.15
C VAL A 119 -12.52 13.48 13.62
N ARG A 120 -13.70 12.96 13.97
CA ARG A 120 -14.18 12.87 15.35
C ARG A 120 -14.46 11.44 15.79
N PHE A 121 -14.53 10.50 14.85
CA PHE A 121 -14.80 9.10 15.12
C PHE A 121 -13.66 8.25 14.58
N VAL A 122 -13.05 7.43 15.43
CA VAL A 122 -12.06 6.43 15.03
C VAL A 122 -12.66 5.05 15.24
N VAL A 123 -12.48 4.15 14.28
CA VAL A 123 -12.80 2.73 14.41
C VAL A 123 -11.49 1.96 14.24
N ASP A 124 -11.05 1.28 15.29
CA ASP A 124 -9.77 0.57 15.32
C ASP A 124 -10.01 -0.95 15.42
N ALA A 125 -9.60 -1.67 14.36
CA ALA A 125 -9.65 -3.13 14.36
C ALA A 125 -8.59 -3.78 15.26
N GLY A 126 -7.56 -3.03 15.67
CA GLY A 126 -6.51 -3.52 16.57
C GLY A 126 -5.45 -4.39 15.91
N TYR A 127 -5.36 -4.37 14.58
CA TYR A 127 -4.39 -5.12 13.81
C TYR A 127 -3.54 -4.21 12.92
N VAL A 128 -2.36 -4.70 12.57
CA VAL A 128 -1.46 -4.08 11.59
C VAL A 128 -0.80 -5.16 10.75
N LYS A 129 -0.59 -4.87 9.46
CA LYS A 129 0.20 -5.73 8.58
C LYS A 129 1.64 -5.23 8.60
N GLN A 130 2.57 -6.10 8.92
CA GLN A 130 3.99 -5.74 9.05
C GLN A 130 4.88 -6.81 8.45
N LYS A 131 6.08 -6.40 8.03
CA LYS A 131 7.12 -7.34 7.61
C LYS A 131 7.57 -8.16 8.83
N ALA A 132 7.74 -9.45 8.60
CA ALA A 132 8.37 -10.38 9.52
C ALA A 132 9.31 -11.28 8.73
N TYR A 133 10.54 -11.39 9.22
CA TYR A 133 11.55 -12.29 8.70
C TYR A 133 11.54 -13.59 9.51
N ASP A 134 11.50 -14.74 8.83
CA ASP A 134 11.72 -16.06 9.42
C ASP A 134 13.16 -16.50 9.13
N PRO A 135 14.06 -16.47 10.14
CA PRO A 135 15.47 -16.84 9.95
C PRO A 135 15.65 -18.29 9.52
N ASN A 136 14.78 -19.22 9.94
CA ASN A 136 14.91 -20.64 9.60
C ASN A 136 14.60 -20.91 8.12
N ARG A 137 13.72 -20.08 7.54
CA ARG A 137 13.33 -20.19 6.13
C ARG A 137 14.09 -19.24 5.23
N GLY A 138 14.81 -18.26 5.81
CA GLY A 138 15.48 -17.20 5.06
C GLY A 138 14.50 -16.33 4.27
N MET A 139 13.24 -16.22 4.71
CA MET A 139 12.17 -15.57 3.96
C MET A 139 11.52 -14.43 4.73
N GLU A 140 11.28 -13.32 4.03
CA GLU A 140 10.40 -12.25 4.50
C GLU A 140 8.95 -12.54 4.13
N SER A 141 8.04 -12.23 5.04
CA SER A 141 6.61 -12.35 4.82
C SER A 141 5.86 -11.17 5.44
N LEU A 142 4.71 -10.84 4.87
CA LEU A 142 3.79 -9.86 5.44
C LEU A 142 2.78 -10.58 6.33
N VAL A 143 2.89 -10.37 7.64
CA VAL A 143 2.02 -10.99 8.64
C VAL A 143 1.10 -9.94 9.26
N VAL A 144 -0.13 -10.35 9.54
CA VAL A 144 -1.08 -9.56 10.32
C VAL A 144 -0.88 -9.89 11.79
N VAL A 145 -0.60 -8.88 12.60
CA VAL A 145 -0.42 -9.01 14.05
C VAL A 145 -1.28 -7.98 14.79
N PRO A 146 -1.55 -8.19 16.08
CA PRO A 146 -2.13 -7.14 16.93
C PRO A 146 -1.25 -5.88 16.94
N SER A 147 -1.86 -4.70 16.93
CA SER A 147 -1.14 -3.44 17.13
C SER A 147 -0.63 -3.31 18.57
N SER A 148 0.38 -2.47 18.78
CA SER A 148 0.84 -2.14 20.12
C SER A 148 -0.13 -1.21 20.86
N LYS A 149 0.00 -1.11 22.19
CA LYS A 149 -0.80 -0.18 23.00
C LYS A 149 -0.55 1.26 22.58
N ILE A 150 0.72 1.64 22.40
CA ILE A 150 1.10 2.98 21.94
C ILE A 150 0.49 3.28 20.56
N ALA A 151 0.58 2.36 19.59
CA ALA A 151 -0.05 2.54 18.27
C ALA A 151 -1.57 2.74 18.39
N SER A 152 -2.23 1.91 19.20
CA SER A 152 -3.68 1.97 19.41
C SER A 152 -4.12 3.28 20.10
N LEU A 153 -3.30 3.82 21.00
CA LEU A 153 -3.51 5.14 21.60
C LEU A 153 -3.29 6.28 20.59
N GLN A 154 -2.29 6.18 19.72
CA GLN A 154 -2.08 7.15 18.63
C GLN A 154 -3.27 7.18 17.66
N ARG A 155 -3.79 6.00 17.29
CA ARG A 155 -5.02 5.87 16.48
C ARG A 155 -6.20 6.56 17.16
N ALA A 156 -6.42 6.31 18.45
CA ALA A 156 -7.47 6.96 19.21
C ALA A 156 -7.30 8.50 19.24
N GLY A 157 -6.05 8.97 19.37
CA GLY A 157 -5.71 10.40 19.34
C GLY A 157 -6.09 11.11 18.03
N ARG A 158 -6.29 10.37 16.92
CA ARG A 158 -6.76 10.96 15.65
C ARG A 158 -8.17 11.53 15.74
N ALA A 159 -9.01 11.02 16.65
CA ALA A 159 -10.35 11.56 16.90
C ALA A 159 -10.34 12.90 17.68
N GLY A 160 -9.25 13.19 18.40
CA GLY A 160 -9.18 14.32 19.33
C GLY A 160 -8.60 15.62 18.76
N ARG A 161 -8.25 15.67 17.46
CA ARG A 161 -7.44 16.77 16.91
C ARG A 161 -8.22 18.07 16.68
N THR A 162 -9.52 17.97 16.40
CA THR A 162 -10.39 19.13 16.11
C THR A 162 -11.41 19.41 17.23
N GLY A 163 -11.42 18.60 18.29
CA GLY A 163 -12.37 18.68 19.40
C GLY A 163 -12.60 17.32 20.06
N PRO A 164 -13.57 17.21 20.99
CA PRO A 164 -13.91 15.95 21.63
C PRO A 164 -14.31 14.90 20.59
N GLY A 165 -13.65 13.74 20.62
CA GLY A 165 -13.89 12.63 19.70
C GLY A 165 -14.07 11.30 20.42
N GLN A 166 -14.49 10.29 19.67
CA GLN A 166 -14.77 8.94 20.17
C GLN A 166 -13.94 7.91 19.39
N CYS A 167 -13.35 6.96 20.10
CA CYS A 167 -12.64 5.82 19.51
C CYS A 167 -13.37 4.52 19.83
N TYR A 168 -13.73 3.78 18.79
CA TYR A 168 -14.40 2.48 18.85
C TYR A 168 -13.37 1.40 18.58
N ARG A 169 -12.97 0.66 19.62
CA ARG A 169 -12.06 -0.47 19.50
C ARG A 169 -12.88 -1.73 19.25
N LEU A 170 -12.52 -2.51 18.23
CA LEU A 170 -13.21 -3.76 17.88
C LEU A 170 -12.68 -4.98 18.66
N TYR A 171 -12.04 -4.73 19.80
CA TYR A 171 -11.43 -5.72 20.67
C TYR A 171 -11.76 -5.38 22.13
N THR A 172 -11.71 -6.38 23.00
CA THR A 172 -12.02 -6.22 24.43
C THR A 172 -10.91 -5.48 25.17
N SER A 173 -11.23 -4.96 26.37
CA SER A 173 -10.20 -4.39 27.26
C SER A 173 -9.13 -5.42 27.59
N GLU A 174 -9.52 -6.68 27.83
CA GLU A 174 -8.58 -7.75 28.09
C GLU A 174 -7.61 -7.97 26.91
N CYS A 175 -8.10 -7.96 25.67
CA CYS A 175 -7.21 -8.04 24.50
C CYS A 175 -6.23 -6.86 24.44
N PHE A 176 -6.69 -5.65 24.78
CA PHE A 176 -5.84 -4.46 24.83
C PHE A 176 -4.75 -4.60 25.89
N ASP A 177 -5.08 -5.14 27.07
CA ASP A 177 -4.12 -5.33 28.17
C ASP A 177 -3.01 -6.34 27.82
N HIS A 178 -3.34 -7.34 27.00
CA HIS A 178 -2.40 -8.34 26.46
C HIS A 178 -1.62 -7.88 25.21
N MET A 179 -1.91 -6.71 24.64
CA MET A 179 -1.10 -6.17 23.53
C MET A 179 0.30 -5.79 24.04
N MET A 180 1.30 -5.86 23.14
CA MET A 180 2.63 -5.34 23.44
C MET A 180 2.55 -3.83 23.69
N GLU A 181 3.37 -3.31 24.62
CA GLU A 181 3.39 -1.88 24.93
C GLU A 181 3.78 -1.07 23.68
N GLU A 182 4.90 -1.45 23.06
CA GLU A 182 5.46 -0.82 21.88
C GLU A 182 5.62 -1.82 20.73
N THR A 183 5.67 -1.28 19.52
CA THR A 183 5.95 -2.08 18.33
C THR A 183 7.44 -2.37 18.27
N VAL A 184 7.82 -3.65 18.13
CA VAL A 184 9.22 -4.03 17.95
C VAL A 184 9.85 -3.24 16.79
N PRO A 185 11.06 -2.68 16.93
CA PRO A 185 11.74 -1.93 15.87
C PRO A 185 11.85 -2.70 14.55
N GLU A 186 11.87 -1.99 13.43
CA GLU A 186 11.95 -2.61 12.10
C GLU A 186 13.26 -3.38 11.90
N ILE A 187 14.38 -2.81 12.34
CA ILE A 187 15.71 -3.44 12.24
C ILE A 187 15.78 -4.81 12.93
N GLN A 188 14.95 -5.06 13.95
CA GLN A 188 14.89 -6.34 14.65
C GLN A 188 13.98 -7.37 13.97
N ARG A 189 13.30 -7.02 12.86
CA ARG A 189 12.25 -7.85 12.24
C ARG A 189 12.40 -8.10 10.75
N ILE A 190 13.39 -7.49 10.10
CA ILE A 190 13.64 -7.60 8.65
C ILE A 190 14.91 -8.39 8.36
N ASN A 191 15.11 -8.77 7.09
CA ASN A 191 16.40 -9.26 6.64
C ASN A 191 17.41 -8.08 6.61
N LEU A 192 18.56 -8.27 7.26
CA LEU A 192 19.60 -7.25 7.36
C LEU A 192 20.62 -7.27 6.22
N ALA A 193 20.54 -8.21 5.28
CA ALA A 193 21.54 -8.35 4.21
C ALA A 193 21.79 -7.03 3.45
N ASN A 194 20.73 -6.30 3.10
CA ASN A 194 20.83 -5.03 2.40
C ASN A 194 21.44 -3.93 3.31
N THR A 195 20.97 -3.81 4.55
CA THR A 195 21.51 -2.87 5.54
C THR A 195 23.00 -3.10 5.82
N VAL A 196 23.40 -4.36 6.02
CA VAL A 196 24.80 -4.74 6.26
C VAL A 196 25.67 -4.43 5.04
N LEU A 197 25.18 -4.68 3.82
CA LEU A 197 25.89 -4.32 2.61
C LEU A 197 26.16 -2.81 2.52
N TYR A 198 25.16 -1.99 2.83
CA TYR A 198 25.31 -0.53 2.86
C TYR A 198 26.28 -0.06 3.94
N LEU A 199 26.21 -0.59 5.17
CA LEU A 199 27.16 -0.26 6.23
C LEU A 199 28.60 -0.60 5.83
N LYS A 200 28.81 -1.78 5.22
CA LYS A 200 30.12 -2.19 4.72
C LYS A 200 30.59 -1.28 3.57
N ALA A 201 29.71 -0.85 2.69
CA ALA A 201 30.03 0.09 1.61
C ALA A 201 30.40 1.49 2.13
N LEU A 202 29.82 1.92 3.25
CA LEU A 202 30.19 3.15 3.96
C LEU A 202 31.54 3.07 4.69
N GLY A 203 32.16 1.89 4.74
CA GLY A 203 33.45 1.67 5.42
C GLY A 203 33.32 1.24 6.88
N ILE A 204 32.12 0.88 7.34
CA ILE A 204 31.92 0.34 8.70
C ILE A 204 32.24 -1.15 8.66
N HIS A 205 33.40 -1.52 9.22
CA HIS A 205 33.90 -2.89 9.19
C HIS A 205 33.36 -3.72 10.35
N ASP A 206 33.33 -3.17 11.56
CA ASP A 206 32.76 -3.83 12.73
C ASP A 206 31.26 -3.52 12.81
N ILE A 207 30.45 -4.48 12.32
CA ILE A 207 28.99 -4.37 12.37
C ILE A 207 28.47 -4.77 13.76
N LEU A 208 29.16 -5.68 14.46
CA LEU A 208 28.74 -6.15 15.77
C LEU A 208 28.95 -5.08 16.84
N GLY A 209 30.01 -4.30 16.74
CA GLY A 209 30.28 -3.14 17.58
C GLY A 209 29.65 -1.83 17.10
N PHE A 210 28.81 -1.85 16.07
CA PHE A 210 28.15 -0.63 15.59
C PHE A 210 27.06 -0.17 16.57
N ASP A 211 27.03 1.15 16.83
CA ASP A 211 26.14 1.78 17.80
C ASP A 211 24.72 1.95 17.23
N PHE A 212 23.97 0.84 17.15
CA PHE A 212 22.56 0.86 16.79
C PHE A 212 21.71 1.41 17.94
N LEU A 213 20.75 2.29 17.62
CA LEU A 213 19.76 2.77 18.60
C LEU A 213 19.00 1.58 19.23
N ASP A 214 18.49 0.70 18.37
CA ASP A 214 17.87 -0.56 18.75
C ASP A 214 18.65 -1.70 18.07
N PRO A 215 19.59 -2.36 18.77
CA PRO A 215 20.45 -3.34 18.14
C PRO A 215 19.65 -4.57 17.69
N PRO A 216 19.88 -5.08 16.46
CA PRO A 216 19.38 -6.38 16.07
C PRO A 216 20.11 -7.50 16.81
N SER A 217 19.54 -8.70 16.79
CA SER A 217 20.21 -9.87 17.40
C SER A 217 21.50 -10.22 16.65
N VAL A 218 22.48 -10.75 17.38
CA VAL A 218 23.76 -11.20 16.79
C VAL A 218 23.50 -12.24 15.69
N ASP A 219 22.56 -13.15 15.90
CA ASP A 219 22.20 -14.18 14.93
C ASP A 219 21.70 -13.59 13.61
N GLN A 220 20.89 -12.52 13.65
CA GLN A 220 20.43 -11.81 12.44
C GLN A 220 21.58 -11.15 11.68
N ILE A 221 22.54 -10.55 12.39
CA ILE A 221 23.72 -9.95 11.76
C ILE A 221 24.60 -11.02 11.12
N MET A 222 24.82 -12.14 11.82
CA MET A 222 25.64 -13.25 11.34
C MET A 222 25.02 -13.89 10.09
N GLU A 223 23.70 -14.08 10.08
CA GLU A 223 22.98 -14.60 8.92
C GLU A 223 23.11 -13.65 7.70
N ALA A 224 22.95 -12.34 7.91
CA ALA A 224 23.15 -11.35 6.86
C ALA A 224 24.58 -11.36 6.29
N LEU A 225 25.60 -11.47 7.15
CA LEU A 225 27.00 -11.61 6.72
C LEU A 225 27.23 -12.91 5.94
N SER A 226 26.64 -14.03 6.38
CA SER A 226 26.72 -15.32 5.71
C SER A 226 26.09 -15.28 4.30
N GLN A 227 24.93 -14.62 4.18
CA GLN A 227 24.28 -14.39 2.88
C GLN A 227 25.15 -13.55 1.95
N LEU A 228 25.71 -12.44 2.43
CA LEU A 228 26.58 -11.57 1.63
C LEU A 228 27.88 -12.27 1.22
N HIS A 229 28.44 -13.12 2.08
CA HIS A 229 29.60 -13.93 1.75
C HIS A 229 29.28 -14.94 0.64
N THR A 230 28.12 -15.60 0.72
CA THR A 230 27.62 -16.52 -0.31
C THR A 230 27.44 -15.83 -1.67
N LEU A 231 26.98 -14.59 -1.67
CA LEU A 231 26.87 -13.75 -2.87
C LEU A 231 28.21 -13.20 -3.38
N ARG A 232 29.32 -13.44 -2.65
CA ARG A 232 30.65 -12.86 -2.87
C ARG A 232 30.67 -11.34 -2.79
N ALA A 233 29.70 -10.74 -2.10
CA ALA A 233 29.65 -9.31 -1.84
C ALA A 233 30.68 -8.90 -0.77
N ILE A 234 30.99 -9.82 0.15
CA ILE A 234 32.09 -9.69 1.11
C ILE A 234 33.07 -10.87 0.96
N ASP A 235 34.30 -10.68 1.38
CA ASP A 235 35.32 -11.72 1.42
C ASP A 235 35.30 -12.52 2.74
N HIS A 236 36.18 -13.52 2.86
CA HIS A 236 36.34 -14.36 4.03
C HIS A 236 36.82 -13.59 5.29
N THR A 237 37.39 -12.40 5.11
CA THR A 237 37.77 -11.50 6.20
C THR A 237 36.65 -10.53 6.60
N GLY A 238 35.51 -10.56 5.90
CA GLY A 238 34.36 -9.72 6.16
C GLY A 238 34.47 -8.31 5.56
N TYR A 239 35.43 -8.06 4.67
CA TYR A 239 35.55 -6.80 3.93
C TYR A 239 34.73 -6.83 2.64
N ILE A 240 34.23 -5.67 2.24
CA ILE A 240 33.44 -5.54 1.01
C ILE A 240 34.32 -5.73 -0.24
N THR A 241 33.88 -6.57 -1.16
CA THR A 241 34.58 -6.80 -2.44
C THR A 241 34.26 -5.71 -3.46
N SER A 242 34.97 -5.68 -4.59
CA SER A 242 34.61 -4.82 -5.73
C SER A 242 33.19 -5.10 -6.23
N LEU A 243 32.81 -6.38 -6.26
CA LEU A 243 31.46 -6.83 -6.58
C LEU A 243 30.44 -6.32 -5.57
N GLY A 244 30.72 -6.43 -4.26
CA GLY A 244 29.83 -5.90 -3.22
C GLY A 244 29.63 -4.40 -3.33
N ARG A 245 30.67 -3.63 -3.66
CA ARG A 245 30.54 -2.19 -3.93
C ARG A 245 29.65 -1.91 -5.14
N GLN A 246 29.79 -2.68 -6.22
CA GLN A 246 28.89 -2.57 -7.36
C GLN A 246 27.45 -2.95 -6.99
N MET A 247 27.24 -3.98 -6.17
CA MET A 247 25.90 -4.34 -5.71
C MET A 247 25.25 -3.19 -4.91
N SER A 248 26.02 -2.53 -4.04
CA SER A 248 25.54 -1.42 -3.22
C SER A 248 25.14 -0.16 -4.00
N SER A 249 25.50 -0.04 -5.29
CA SER A 249 25.07 1.09 -6.12
C SER A 249 23.65 0.92 -6.68
N PHE A 250 23.08 -0.30 -6.60
CA PHE A 250 21.72 -0.57 -7.04
C PHE A 250 20.71 -0.39 -5.88
N PRO A 251 19.53 0.20 -6.14
CA PRO A 251 18.44 0.28 -5.18
C PRO A 251 17.64 -1.03 -5.15
N LEU A 252 18.34 -2.16 -5.02
CA LEU A 252 17.77 -3.51 -5.12
C LEU A 252 18.30 -4.39 -3.99
N GLU A 253 17.55 -5.44 -3.67
CA GLU A 253 18.02 -6.48 -2.76
C GLU A 253 19.31 -7.16 -3.29
N PRO A 254 20.25 -7.54 -2.40
CA PRO A 254 21.56 -8.09 -2.81
C PRO A 254 21.47 -9.25 -3.82
N ASN A 255 20.48 -10.13 -3.69
CA ASN A 255 20.26 -11.24 -4.62
C ASN A 255 19.95 -10.75 -6.04
N LEU A 256 19.09 -9.73 -6.18
CA LEU A 256 18.71 -9.16 -7.47
C LEU A 256 19.84 -8.34 -8.08
N ALA A 257 20.55 -7.55 -7.25
CA ALA A 257 21.72 -6.81 -7.68
C ALA A 257 22.81 -7.77 -8.22
N ARG A 258 23.08 -8.87 -7.51
CA ARG A 258 24.03 -9.90 -7.95
C ARG A 258 23.62 -10.53 -9.28
N MET A 259 22.34 -10.83 -9.44
CA MET A 259 21.78 -11.42 -10.67
C MET A 259 21.94 -10.48 -11.87
N LEU A 260 21.67 -9.18 -11.72
CA LEU A 260 21.85 -8.19 -12.78
C LEU A 260 23.31 -8.03 -13.20
N ILE A 261 24.22 -7.96 -12.23
CA ILE A 261 25.65 -7.87 -12.52
C ILE A 261 26.10 -9.12 -13.28
N GLN A 262 25.68 -10.32 -12.86
CA GLN A 262 26.01 -11.55 -13.58
C GLN A 262 25.42 -11.56 -15.00
N ALA A 263 24.18 -11.11 -15.19
CA ALA A 263 23.52 -11.11 -16.50
C ALA A 263 24.26 -10.26 -17.54
N SER A 264 24.96 -9.21 -17.10
CA SER A 264 25.83 -8.41 -17.96
C SER A 264 27.02 -9.20 -18.53
N GLU A 265 27.51 -10.20 -17.81
CA GLU A 265 28.62 -11.06 -18.24
C GLU A 265 28.16 -12.21 -19.15
N VAL A 266 26.90 -12.67 -18.99
CA VAL A 266 26.35 -13.84 -19.70
C VAL A 266 25.40 -13.46 -20.85
N ASN A 267 25.43 -12.19 -21.30
CA ASN A 267 24.65 -11.66 -22.43
C ASN A 267 23.11 -11.89 -22.32
N CYS A 268 22.55 -11.86 -21.11
CA CYS A 268 21.10 -12.01 -20.86
C CYS A 268 20.52 -10.82 -20.08
N LEU A 269 21.12 -9.63 -20.24
CA LEU A 269 20.80 -8.45 -19.46
C LEU A 269 19.37 -7.95 -19.70
N GLU A 270 18.86 -7.99 -20.93
CA GLU A 270 17.51 -7.50 -21.26
C GLU A 270 16.41 -8.31 -20.54
N GLU A 271 16.53 -9.64 -20.59
CA GLU A 271 15.60 -10.57 -19.96
C GLU A 271 15.66 -10.46 -18.44
N VAL A 272 16.87 -10.45 -17.86
CA VAL A 272 17.06 -10.39 -16.40
C VAL A 272 16.62 -9.04 -15.84
N THR A 273 16.85 -7.94 -16.57
CA THR A 273 16.35 -6.61 -16.17
C THR A 273 14.83 -6.58 -16.10
N THR A 274 14.16 -7.19 -17.10
CA THR A 274 12.69 -7.31 -17.10
C THR A 274 12.21 -8.11 -15.89
N ILE A 275 12.85 -9.25 -15.60
CA ILE A 275 12.52 -10.09 -14.44
C ILE A 275 12.72 -9.33 -13.14
N CYS A 276 13.85 -8.63 -12.96
CA CYS A 276 14.12 -7.84 -11.76
C CYS A 276 13.09 -6.73 -11.55
N ALA A 277 12.71 -6.03 -12.62
CA ALA A 277 11.68 -5.00 -12.57
C ALA A 277 10.33 -5.58 -12.14
N MET A 278 9.94 -6.74 -12.67
CA MET A 278 8.70 -7.42 -12.30
C MET A 278 8.69 -7.91 -10.85
N LEU A 279 9.82 -8.46 -10.36
CA LEU A 279 9.95 -8.93 -8.97
C LEU A 279 9.99 -7.79 -7.94
N SER A 280 10.39 -6.60 -8.36
CA SER A 280 10.45 -5.42 -7.49
C SER A 280 9.09 -4.71 -7.32
N ALA A 281 8.08 -5.10 -8.10
CA ALA A 281 6.72 -4.55 -8.00
C ALA A 281 5.85 -5.39 -7.05
N GLU A 282 5.05 -4.76 -6.18
CA GLU A 282 4.24 -5.45 -5.15
C GLU A 282 3.16 -6.38 -5.73
N SER A 283 2.53 -6.02 -6.84
CA SER A 283 1.61 -6.89 -7.58
C SER A 283 1.39 -6.38 -8.99
N ILE A 284 1.62 -7.25 -9.97
CA ILE A 284 1.27 -7.03 -11.39
C ILE A 284 -0.11 -7.61 -11.74
N TRP A 285 -0.72 -8.38 -10.84
CA TRP A 285 -1.95 -9.12 -11.09
C TRP A 285 -3.15 -8.32 -10.59
N ILE A 286 -3.97 -7.85 -11.53
CA ILE A 286 -5.28 -7.30 -11.22
C ILE A 286 -6.25 -8.46 -11.15
N THR A 287 -6.74 -8.79 -9.95
CA THR A 287 -7.89 -9.69 -9.81
C THR A 287 -9.16 -8.85 -9.98
N PRO A 288 -9.89 -8.94 -11.11
CA PRO A 288 -11.12 -8.20 -11.26
C PRO A 288 -12.14 -8.67 -10.20
N PRO A 289 -12.98 -7.77 -9.66
CA PRO A 289 -14.04 -8.18 -8.76
C PRO A 289 -14.92 -9.24 -9.44
N PRO A 290 -15.39 -10.26 -8.71
CA PRO A 290 -16.24 -11.28 -9.29
C PRO A 290 -17.46 -10.59 -9.93
N PRO A 291 -17.86 -10.98 -11.15
CA PRO A 291 -19.04 -10.42 -11.78
C PRO A 291 -20.23 -10.64 -10.84
N ALA A 292 -21.07 -9.62 -10.67
CA ALA A 292 -22.30 -9.73 -9.93
C ALA A 292 -23.07 -10.94 -10.49
N ARG A 293 -23.19 -12.00 -9.69
CA ARG A 293 -23.98 -13.17 -10.05
C ARG A 293 -25.43 -12.72 -10.19
N GLU A 294 -25.84 -12.39 -11.40
CA GLU A 294 -27.25 -12.52 -11.77
C GLU A 294 -27.64 -13.96 -11.47
N ALA A 295 -28.60 -14.13 -10.57
CA ALA A 295 -29.20 -15.41 -10.26
C ALA A 295 -29.82 -16.01 -11.53
N ARG A 296 -29.06 -16.83 -12.25
CA ARG A 296 -29.59 -17.73 -13.27
C ARG A 296 -29.50 -19.15 -12.73
N PHE A 297 -30.64 -19.62 -12.21
CA PHE A 297 -30.97 -21.03 -12.18
C PHE A 297 -30.78 -21.60 -13.59
N GLY A 298 -29.99 -22.68 -13.72
CA GLY A 298 -29.83 -23.36 -15.00
C GLY A 298 -28.62 -24.29 -15.00
N ASN A 299 -28.87 -25.57 -14.72
CA ASN A 299 -27.96 -26.69 -14.98
C ASN A 299 -27.21 -26.54 -16.32
N LYS A 300 -25.88 -26.65 -16.30
CA LYS A 300 -25.09 -27.52 -17.19
C LYS A 300 -23.61 -27.46 -16.81
N SER A 301 -23.07 -28.64 -16.52
CA SER A 301 -21.66 -28.97 -16.38
C SER A 301 -20.84 -28.56 -17.62
N THR A 302 -19.84 -27.69 -17.44
CA THR A 302 -18.75 -27.47 -18.40
C THR A 302 -17.47 -28.15 -17.88
N PRO A 303 -16.68 -28.81 -18.74
CA PRO A 303 -15.49 -29.54 -18.29
C PRO A 303 -14.37 -28.58 -17.88
N ALA A 304 -13.65 -28.96 -16.83
CA ALA A 304 -12.50 -28.22 -16.32
C ALA A 304 -11.38 -28.15 -17.38
N GLY A 305 -11.01 -26.92 -17.77
CA GLY A 305 -9.80 -26.67 -18.54
C GLY A 305 -8.53 -26.91 -17.68
N PRO A 306 -7.36 -27.07 -18.32
CA PRO A 306 -6.13 -27.45 -17.61
C PRO A 306 -5.63 -26.32 -16.68
N PRO A 307 -4.76 -26.64 -15.71
CA PRO A 307 -4.31 -25.72 -14.67
C PRO A 307 -3.56 -24.50 -15.23
N ALA A 308 -3.74 -23.35 -14.57
CA ALA A 308 -3.28 -22.02 -15.00
C ALA A 308 -1.74 -21.86 -15.13
N GLU A 309 -0.94 -22.80 -14.64
CA GLU A 309 0.52 -22.71 -14.63
C GLU A 309 1.15 -22.86 -16.03
N SER A 310 0.48 -23.50 -16.99
CA SER A 310 1.05 -23.78 -18.32
C SER A 310 0.79 -22.70 -19.38
N ARG A 311 0.14 -21.59 -19.05
CA ARG A 311 -0.09 -20.45 -19.97
C ARG A 311 0.84 -19.25 -19.76
N LEU A 312 1.79 -19.34 -18.84
CA LEU A 312 2.55 -18.18 -18.35
C LEU A 312 4.05 -18.33 -18.60
N GLN A 313 4.44 -18.26 -19.87
CA GLN A 313 5.72 -17.68 -20.25
C GLN A 313 5.52 -16.81 -21.49
N MET A 314 6.15 -15.63 -21.46
CA MET A 314 6.23 -14.62 -22.51
C MET A 314 4.94 -13.84 -22.82
N ASN A 315 4.83 -12.64 -22.24
CA ASN A 315 4.65 -11.41 -23.03
C ASN A 315 4.59 -10.16 -22.12
N PHE A 316 5.75 -9.73 -21.58
CA PHE A 316 5.92 -8.34 -21.13
C PHE A 316 6.40 -7.44 -22.28
N LYS A 317 7.04 -8.01 -23.32
CA LYS A 317 7.31 -7.32 -24.58
C LYS A 317 6.03 -6.79 -25.26
N SER A 318 4.89 -7.44 -25.05
CA SER A 318 3.60 -6.93 -25.53
C SER A 318 3.10 -5.71 -24.73
N TYR A 319 3.44 -5.59 -23.44
CA TYR A 319 3.16 -4.37 -22.66
C TYR A 319 4.03 -3.21 -23.14
N GLY A 320 5.31 -3.45 -23.43
CA GLY A 320 6.20 -2.45 -24.06
C GLY A 320 5.74 -2.01 -25.44
N ASN A 321 5.17 -2.92 -26.25
CA ASN A 321 4.61 -2.61 -27.56
C ASN A 321 3.23 -1.93 -27.52
N ASN A 322 2.58 -1.83 -26.36
CA ASN A 322 1.27 -1.20 -26.19
C ASN A 322 1.34 0.24 -25.66
N TYR A 323 2.49 0.91 -25.76
CA TYR A 323 2.51 2.37 -25.73
C TYR A 323 1.74 2.88 -26.96
N PRO A 324 0.68 3.71 -26.80
CA PRO A 324 0.06 4.32 -27.96
C PRO A 324 1.06 5.32 -28.55
N SER A 325 1.67 4.93 -29.66
CA SER A 325 2.17 5.84 -30.70
C SER A 325 0.96 6.56 -31.34
N GLY A 326 0.22 7.30 -30.51
CA GLY A 326 -0.92 8.10 -30.92
C GLY A 326 -0.41 9.46 -31.33
N GLY A 327 -0.11 9.61 -32.63
CA GLY A 327 0.26 10.87 -33.22
C GLY A 327 -0.77 11.96 -32.90
N ALA A 328 -0.27 13.08 -32.37
CA ALA A 328 -0.98 14.35 -32.40
C ALA A 328 -1.08 14.82 -33.85
N ASN A 329 -2.01 14.25 -34.61
CA ASN A 329 -2.41 14.77 -35.91
C ASN A 329 -3.50 15.84 -35.68
N GLY A 330 -3.08 16.99 -35.14
CA GLY A 330 -3.85 18.22 -35.13
C GLY A 330 -3.76 18.84 -36.52
N GLY A 331 -4.90 18.92 -37.21
CA GLY A 331 -5.00 19.28 -38.62
C GLY A 331 -4.28 20.58 -39.00
N ARG A 332 -3.44 20.48 -40.04
CA ARG A 332 -3.09 21.62 -40.89
C ARG A 332 -4.10 21.69 -42.03
N ASN A 333 -4.85 22.78 -42.07
CA ASN A 333 -5.41 23.33 -43.31
C ASN A 333 -5.35 24.86 -43.20
N GLY A 334 -4.61 25.50 -44.11
CA GLY A 334 -4.46 26.97 -44.12
C GLY A 334 -3.22 27.50 -44.83
N SER A 335 -3.07 27.14 -46.11
CA SER A 335 -2.50 27.93 -47.22
C SER A 335 -1.30 28.87 -47.05
N PHE A 336 -0.21 28.45 -47.72
CA PHE A 336 0.70 29.20 -48.60
C PHE A 336 0.72 30.74 -48.58
N GLY A 337 1.92 31.28 -48.34
CA GLY A 337 2.38 32.60 -48.80
C GLY A 337 3.89 32.71 -48.59
N GLY A 338 4.68 32.52 -49.66
CA GLY A 338 6.14 32.50 -49.62
C GLY A 338 6.80 33.87 -49.49
N GLY A 339 8.11 33.88 -49.25
CA GLY A 339 8.95 35.06 -49.44
C GLY A 339 10.16 35.15 -48.53
N ASN A 340 11.31 34.73 -49.07
CA ASN A 340 12.70 35.05 -48.71
C ASN A 340 12.98 36.19 -47.70
N GLY A 341 13.98 35.93 -46.83
CA GLY A 341 15.13 36.83 -46.71
C GLY A 341 15.44 37.37 -45.31
N GLY A 342 16.67 37.14 -44.85
CA GLY A 342 17.45 38.19 -44.18
C GLY A 342 17.66 38.08 -42.67
N PHE A 343 18.86 37.65 -42.30
CA PHE A 343 19.72 38.22 -41.25
C PHE A 343 19.26 39.56 -40.65
N ASN A 344 19.16 39.67 -39.32
CA ASN A 344 20.24 40.16 -38.45
C ASN A 344 19.75 40.29 -37.00
N GLY A 345 20.56 39.83 -36.05
CA GLY A 345 20.50 40.29 -34.67
C GLY A 345 21.24 41.61 -34.52
N SER A 346 20.70 42.52 -33.71
CA SER A 346 21.43 43.37 -32.75
C SER A 346 20.48 44.41 -32.17
N GLN A 347 20.00 44.17 -30.95
CA GLN A 347 20.32 44.92 -29.73
C GLN A 347 19.59 44.31 -28.54
#